data_AF-A0A7X0SJH8-F1
#
_entry.id   AF-A0A7X0SJH8-F1
#
_cell.length_a   1.000
_cell.length_b   1.000
_cell.length_c   1.000
_cell.angle_alpha   90.00
_cell.angle_beta   90.00
_cell.angle_gamma   90.00
#
_symmetry.space_group_name_H-M   'P 1'
#
loop_
_entity.id
_entity.type
_entity.pdbx_description
1 polymer ?
#
loop_
_entity_poly.entity_id
_entity_poly.type
_entity_poly.pdbx_seq_one_letter_code
_entity_poly.pdbx_strand_id
1 'polypeptide(L)'
;MPANAQQVEKLLASLQDRPSLPPLSPQRLWSFAMDRDIAAFRDGSDLEFRDSAEGHALTAALYLANDSLDRAHELVQAHEGHPTCDWVHAIVHRREGDYANSKYWVRRAGAHSAYHGLQARASRLLGESDNPAEASAPLASALEKIRTQGEWNAYLFVDAVSMQESGGGDEASLRLLERLQQLEWQILMRYLNGLLRLDGRQEEERHESGG
;
A
#
# COMPACT_ATOMS: atom_id res chain seq x y z
N MET A 1 21.69 11.28 -8.24
CA MET A 1 21.80 10.27 -7.18
C MET A 1 20.50 9.49 -7.23
N PRO A 2 20.51 8.17 -7.51
CA PRO A 2 19.33 7.33 -7.37
C PRO A 2 18.65 7.60 -6.03
N ALA A 3 17.34 7.33 -5.92
CA ALA A 3 16.56 7.48 -4.70
C ALA A 3 17.40 7.11 -3.46
N ASN A 4 17.59 8.07 -2.53
CA ASN A 4 18.42 7.81 -1.36
C ASN A 4 17.72 6.79 -0.44
N ALA A 5 18.14 5.52 -0.51
CA ALA A 5 17.57 4.42 0.27
C ALA A 5 17.55 4.72 1.79
N GLN A 6 18.56 5.43 2.29
CA GLN A 6 18.62 5.83 3.70
C GLN A 6 17.53 6.88 4.05
N GLN A 7 17.21 7.77 3.11
CA GLN A 7 16.14 8.74 3.28
C GLN A 7 14.76 8.06 3.24
N VAL A 8 14.57 7.09 2.34
CA VAL A 8 13.35 6.25 2.31
C VAL A 8 13.18 5.49 3.63
N GLU A 9 14.25 4.89 4.16
CA GLU A 9 14.22 4.18 5.44
C GLU A 9 13.86 5.10 6.60
N LYS A 10 14.38 6.34 6.61
CA LYS A 10 14.03 7.33 7.63
C LYS A 10 12.53 7.70 7.58
N LEU A 11 11.99 7.94 6.38
CA LEU A 11 10.56 8.22 6.20
C LEU A 11 9.72 7.01 6.64
N LEU A 12 10.11 5.81 6.24
CA LEU A 12 9.44 4.57 6.64
C LEU A 12 9.41 4.39 8.15
N ALA A 13 10.52 4.63 8.85
CA ALA A 13 10.55 4.55 10.31
C ALA A 13 9.57 5.55 10.95
N SER A 14 9.57 6.80 10.48
CA SER A 14 8.65 7.82 11.00
C SER A 14 7.18 7.52 10.72
N LEU A 15 6.87 6.93 9.56
CA LEU A 15 5.51 6.48 9.20
C LEU A 15 5.07 5.26 10.05
N GLN A 16 6.00 4.38 10.41
CA GLN A 16 5.74 3.22 11.27
C GLN A 16 5.54 3.60 12.74
N ASP A 17 6.15 4.70 13.19
CA ASP A 17 5.98 5.27 14.54
C ASP A 17 4.64 6.02 14.72
N ARG A 18 3.76 6.00 13.73
CA ARG A 18 2.42 6.58 13.83
C ARG A 18 1.66 5.99 15.03
N PRO A 19 1.02 6.82 15.89
CA PRO A 19 0.35 6.35 17.11
C PRO A 19 -0.85 5.41 16.89
N SER A 20 -1.43 5.41 15.69
CA SER A 20 -2.59 4.60 15.32
C SER A 20 -2.37 4.01 13.93
N LEU A 21 -3.07 2.92 13.61
CA LEU A 21 -3.11 2.46 12.22
C LEU A 21 -3.76 3.52 11.31
N PRO A 22 -3.38 3.59 10.03
CA PRO A 22 -4.09 4.40 9.06
C PRO A 22 -5.56 3.93 8.97
N PRO A 23 -6.53 4.83 9.08
CA PRO A 23 -7.94 4.46 8.98
C PRO A 23 -8.25 3.94 7.58
N LEU A 24 -9.31 3.14 7.47
CA LEU A 24 -9.81 2.65 6.19
C LEU A 24 -10.19 3.82 5.27
N SER A 25 -10.94 4.80 5.80
CA SER A 25 -11.41 5.99 5.06
C SER A 25 -10.98 7.30 5.71
N PRO A 26 -9.72 7.77 5.53
CA PRO A 26 -9.27 9.02 6.14
C PRO A 26 -10.01 10.24 5.58
N GLN A 27 -10.32 11.20 6.45
CA GLN A 27 -10.93 12.49 6.07
C GLN A 27 -9.93 13.64 6.04
N ARG A 28 -8.71 13.39 6.51
CA ARG A 28 -7.64 14.39 6.62
C ARG A 28 -6.28 13.71 6.61
N LEU A 29 -5.27 14.49 6.27
CA LEU A 29 -3.86 14.13 6.40
C LEU A 29 -3.56 13.71 7.84
N TRP A 30 -2.68 12.72 8.00
CA TRP A 30 -2.13 12.37 9.30
C TRP A 30 -1.18 13.45 9.81
N SER A 31 -0.22 13.87 8.98
CA SER A 31 0.79 14.85 9.35
C SER A 31 1.18 15.75 8.17
N PHE A 32 1.00 17.06 8.33
CA PHE A 32 1.51 18.06 7.37
C PHE A 32 3.04 18.09 7.30
N ALA A 33 3.72 17.77 8.41
CA ALA A 33 5.18 17.70 8.41
C ALA A 33 5.69 16.53 7.58
N MET A 34 5.07 15.35 7.73
CA MET A 34 5.39 14.18 6.93
C MET A 34 5.14 14.42 5.44
N ASP A 35 4.02 15.08 5.13
CA ASP A 35 3.64 15.46 3.77
C ASP A 35 4.70 16.34 3.06
N ARG A 36 5.27 17.30 3.80
CA ARG A 36 6.39 18.15 3.36
C ARG A 36 7.68 17.33 3.23
N ASP A 37 7.97 16.45 4.18
CA ASP A 37 9.20 15.66 4.18
C ASP A 37 9.22 14.64 3.01
N ILE A 38 8.05 14.09 2.64
CA ILE A 38 7.87 13.28 1.43
C ILE A 38 8.07 14.12 0.16
N ALA A 39 7.51 15.34 0.11
CA ALA A 39 7.73 16.24 -1.03
C ALA A 39 9.22 16.58 -1.21
N ALA A 40 9.91 16.90 -0.11
CA ALA A 40 11.35 17.17 -0.12
C ALA A 40 12.18 15.95 -0.55
N PHE A 41 11.78 14.73 -0.18
CA PHE A 41 12.39 13.50 -0.69
C PHE A 41 12.23 13.38 -2.21
N ARG A 42 11.01 13.60 -2.73
CA ARG A 42 10.74 13.55 -4.17
C ARG A 42 11.57 14.59 -4.93
N ASP A 43 11.61 15.83 -4.44
CA ASP A 43 12.35 16.93 -5.07
C ASP A 43 13.87 16.72 -5.03
N GLY A 44 14.37 16.07 -3.98
CA GLY A 44 15.79 15.73 -3.82
C GLY A 44 16.23 14.45 -4.55
N SER A 45 15.31 13.68 -5.11
CA SER A 45 15.61 12.49 -5.91
C SER A 45 16.04 12.89 -7.32
N ASP A 46 16.86 12.07 -7.99
CA ASP A 46 17.20 12.31 -9.39
C ASP A 46 15.98 12.25 -10.30
N LEU A 47 16.07 12.96 -11.43
CA LEU A 47 14.95 13.11 -12.37
C LEU A 47 14.50 11.79 -12.99
N GLU A 48 15.45 10.91 -13.33
CA GLU A 48 15.15 9.64 -13.99
C GLU A 48 14.31 8.74 -13.08
N PHE A 49 14.75 8.56 -11.83
CA PHE A 49 13.97 7.85 -10.84
C PHE A 49 12.63 8.55 -10.56
N ARG A 50 12.65 9.86 -10.32
CA ARG A 50 11.46 10.63 -9.93
C ARG A 50 10.35 10.53 -10.96
N ASP A 51 10.71 10.48 -12.25
CA ASP A 51 9.80 10.42 -13.38
C ASP A 51 9.51 8.98 -13.85
N SER A 52 10.12 7.97 -13.24
CA SER A 52 9.81 6.55 -13.47
C SER A 52 8.49 6.10 -12.82
N ALA A 53 7.95 4.97 -13.26
CA ALA A 53 6.75 4.38 -12.66
C ALA A 53 7.01 3.96 -11.20
N GLU A 54 8.19 3.42 -10.92
CA GLU A 54 8.63 2.99 -9.60
C GLU A 54 8.76 4.18 -8.63
N GLY A 55 9.32 5.31 -9.10
CA GLY A 55 9.44 6.52 -8.29
C GLY A 55 8.11 7.17 -7.96
N HIS A 56 7.17 7.19 -8.91
CA HIS A 56 5.80 7.60 -8.66
C HIS A 56 5.08 6.66 -7.68
N ALA A 57 5.17 5.34 -7.89
CA ALA A 57 4.55 4.35 -7.01
C ALA A 57 5.11 4.40 -5.58
N LEU A 58 6.44 4.53 -5.42
CA LEU A 58 7.08 4.69 -4.12
C LEU A 58 6.60 5.94 -3.40
N THR A 59 6.61 7.08 -4.09
CA THR A 59 6.22 8.34 -3.47
C THR A 59 4.73 8.35 -3.12
N ALA A 60 3.88 7.80 -4.00
CA ALA A 60 2.45 7.66 -3.75
C ALA A 60 2.17 6.71 -2.57
N ALA A 61 2.92 5.61 -2.44
CA ALA A 61 2.79 4.72 -1.29
C ALA A 61 3.21 5.42 0.02
N LEU A 62 4.24 6.26 0.02
CA LEU A 62 4.57 7.09 1.19
C LEU A 62 3.42 8.06 1.55
N TYR A 63 2.83 8.72 0.55
CA TYR A 63 1.67 9.58 0.73
C TYR A 63 0.44 8.84 1.27
N LEU A 64 0.19 7.60 0.80
CA LEU A 64 -0.87 6.75 1.34
C LEU A 64 -0.71 6.53 2.86
N ALA A 65 0.50 6.24 3.34
CA ALA A 65 0.71 6.05 4.78
C ALA A 65 0.49 7.33 5.62
N ASN A 66 0.60 8.50 4.98
CA ASN A 66 0.27 9.80 5.57
C ASN A 66 -1.18 10.25 5.33
N ASP A 67 -2.03 9.41 4.74
CA ASP A 67 -3.42 9.72 4.37
C ASP A 67 -3.56 10.83 3.32
N SER A 68 -2.50 11.14 2.57
CA SER A 68 -2.49 12.13 1.47
C SER A 68 -3.03 11.51 0.17
N LEU A 69 -4.32 11.18 0.13
CA LEU A 69 -4.94 10.43 -0.98
C LEU A 69 -4.81 11.16 -2.33
N ASP A 70 -5.16 12.45 -2.40
CA ASP A 70 -5.11 13.24 -3.63
C ASP A 70 -3.70 13.23 -4.26
N ARG A 71 -2.66 13.42 -3.44
CA ARG A 71 -1.27 13.42 -3.93
C ARG A 71 -0.81 12.03 -4.37
N ALA A 72 -1.24 10.99 -3.66
CA ALA A 72 -0.96 9.63 -4.10
C ALA A 72 -1.62 9.38 -5.47
N HIS A 73 -2.90 9.73 -5.62
CA HIS A 73 -3.66 9.60 -6.86
C HIS A 73 -2.98 10.32 -8.04
N GLU A 74 -2.69 11.62 -7.89
CA GLU A 74 -2.06 12.45 -8.92
C GLU A 74 -0.75 11.85 -9.44
N LEU A 75 0.07 11.29 -8.56
CA LEU A 75 1.34 10.68 -8.95
C LEU A 75 1.13 9.42 -9.79
N VAL A 76 0.29 8.49 -9.35
CA VAL A 76 0.12 7.22 -10.05
C VAL A 76 -0.73 7.35 -11.30
N GLN A 77 -1.51 8.43 -11.44
CA GLN A 77 -2.22 8.78 -12.68
C GLN A 77 -1.28 8.98 -13.88
N ALA A 78 -0.03 9.42 -13.65
CA ALA A 78 0.95 9.58 -14.74
C ALA A 78 1.41 8.26 -15.38
N HIS A 79 1.22 7.13 -14.70
CA HIS A 79 1.71 5.80 -15.11
C HIS A 79 0.61 4.73 -15.07
N GLU A 80 -0.63 5.08 -15.40
CA GLU A 80 -1.72 4.12 -15.52
C GLU A 80 -1.38 2.99 -16.51
N GLY A 81 -1.75 1.77 -16.16
CA GLY A 81 -1.38 0.56 -16.92
C GLY A 81 -0.09 -0.09 -16.43
N HIS A 82 0.70 0.60 -15.61
CA HIS A 82 1.77 -0.04 -14.85
C HIS A 82 1.19 -0.79 -13.64
N PRO A 83 1.42 -2.11 -13.48
CA PRO A 83 0.75 -2.91 -12.45
C PRO A 83 0.87 -2.38 -11.02
N THR A 84 2.05 -1.85 -10.65
CA THR A 84 2.27 -1.30 -9.31
C THR A 84 1.53 0.02 -9.08
N CYS A 85 1.47 0.88 -10.10
CA CYS A 85 0.73 2.15 -10.04
C CYS A 85 -0.78 1.89 -10.00
N ASP A 86 -1.26 0.94 -10.80
CA ASP A 86 -2.67 0.53 -10.81
C ASP A 86 -3.07 -0.13 -9.47
N TRP A 87 -2.15 -0.83 -8.78
CA TRP A 87 -2.40 -1.33 -7.42
C TRP A 87 -2.52 -0.18 -6.41
N VAL A 88 -1.66 0.85 -6.50
CA VAL A 88 -1.76 2.04 -5.65
C VAL A 88 -3.07 2.79 -5.90
N HIS A 89 -3.50 2.95 -7.16
CA HIS A 89 -4.82 3.49 -7.53
C HIS A 89 -5.96 2.72 -6.85
N ALA A 90 -5.91 1.39 -6.86
CA ALA A 90 -6.91 0.56 -6.21
C ALA A 90 -6.99 0.84 -4.70
N ILE A 91 -5.84 1.03 -4.03
CA ILE A 91 -5.79 1.39 -2.61
C ILE A 91 -6.35 2.79 -2.38
N VAL A 92 -5.96 3.78 -3.19
CA VAL A 92 -6.47 5.17 -3.11
C VAL A 92 -7.99 5.16 -3.12
N HIS A 93 -8.61 4.62 -4.18
CA HIS A 93 -10.07 4.68 -4.32
C HIS A 93 -10.81 3.85 -3.26
N ARG A 94 -10.21 2.76 -2.77
CA ARG A 94 -10.79 2.02 -1.62
C ARG A 94 -10.87 2.92 -0.40
N ARG A 95 -9.84 3.74 -0.16
CA ARG A 95 -9.75 4.65 0.99
C ARG A 95 -10.55 5.94 0.82
N GLU A 96 -10.91 6.29 -0.41
CA GLU A 96 -11.89 7.36 -0.70
C GLU A 96 -13.34 6.89 -0.55
N GLY A 97 -13.57 5.58 -0.43
CA GLY A 97 -14.92 4.99 -0.45
C GLY A 97 -15.49 4.76 -1.85
N ASP A 98 -14.73 5.00 -2.92
CA ASP A 98 -15.09 4.67 -4.30
C ASP A 98 -14.73 3.20 -4.62
N TYR A 99 -15.50 2.29 -4.02
CA TYR A 99 -15.25 0.85 -4.15
C TYR A 99 -15.42 0.32 -5.58
N ALA A 100 -16.29 0.96 -6.38
CA ALA A 100 -16.50 0.54 -7.76
C ALA A 100 -15.26 0.84 -8.62
N ASN A 101 -14.69 2.03 -8.47
CA ASN A 101 -13.47 2.42 -9.17
C ASN A 101 -12.26 1.66 -8.62
N SER A 102 -12.19 1.45 -7.30
CA SER A 102 -11.16 0.58 -6.69
C SER A 102 -11.12 -0.80 -7.36
N LYS A 103 -12.28 -1.45 -7.58
CA LYS A 103 -12.36 -2.74 -8.28
C LYS A 103 -11.95 -2.67 -9.75
N TYR A 104 -12.20 -1.55 -10.43
CA TYR A 104 -11.70 -1.32 -11.78
C TYR A 104 -10.16 -1.32 -11.79
N TRP A 105 -9.52 -0.65 -10.84
CA TRP A 105 -8.06 -0.61 -10.72
C TRP A 105 -7.46 -1.92 -10.24
N VAL A 106 -8.13 -2.67 -9.34
CA VAL A 106 -7.74 -4.04 -8.99
C VAL A 106 -7.64 -4.91 -10.25
N ARG A 107 -8.59 -4.77 -11.18
CA ARG A 107 -8.57 -5.51 -12.44
C ARG A 107 -7.33 -5.20 -13.26
N ARG A 108 -6.93 -3.92 -13.28
CA ARG A 108 -5.79 -3.46 -14.08
C ARG A 108 -4.44 -3.82 -13.46
N ALA A 109 -4.34 -3.76 -12.14
CA ALA A 109 -3.17 -4.23 -11.39
C ALA A 109 -2.87 -5.71 -11.64
N GLY A 110 -3.92 -6.52 -11.84
CA GLY A 110 -3.81 -7.94 -12.18
C GLY A 110 -3.18 -8.77 -11.04
N ALA A 111 -2.57 -9.90 -11.41
CA ALA A 111 -1.88 -10.78 -10.47
C ALA A 111 -0.46 -10.25 -10.16
N HIS A 112 -0.39 -9.18 -9.36
CA HIS A 112 0.88 -8.54 -9.04
C HIS A 112 1.83 -9.50 -8.29
N SER A 113 3.12 -9.50 -8.66
CA SER A 113 4.12 -10.44 -8.13
C SER A 113 4.25 -10.45 -6.59
N ALA A 114 4.04 -9.29 -5.96
CA ALA A 114 4.06 -9.14 -4.50
C ALA A 114 2.89 -9.84 -3.77
N TYR A 115 1.81 -10.21 -4.46
CA TYR A 115 0.58 -10.76 -3.86
C TYR A 115 0.78 -12.10 -3.15
N HIS A 116 1.71 -12.93 -3.62
CA HIS A 116 2.02 -14.19 -2.95
C HIS A 116 2.53 -13.96 -1.51
N GLY A 117 3.41 -12.97 -1.32
CA GLY A 117 3.93 -12.60 0.00
C GLY A 117 2.86 -11.98 0.91
N LEU A 118 1.85 -11.33 0.32
CA LEU A 118 0.73 -10.73 1.02
C LEU A 118 -0.25 -11.78 1.53
N GLN A 119 -0.69 -12.70 0.67
CA GLN A 119 -1.65 -13.74 1.06
C GLN A 119 -1.19 -14.56 2.26
N ALA A 120 0.05 -15.06 2.23
CA ALA A 120 0.57 -15.88 3.32
C ALA A 120 0.56 -15.16 4.68
N ARG A 121 0.81 -13.85 4.68
CA ARG A 121 0.79 -13.02 5.90
C ARG A 121 -0.63 -12.65 6.31
N ALA A 122 -1.52 -12.39 5.36
CA ALA A 122 -2.93 -12.12 5.62
C ALA A 122 -3.62 -13.35 6.24
N SER A 123 -3.40 -14.55 5.69
CA SER A 123 -3.93 -15.79 6.25
C SER A 123 -3.47 -16.03 7.69
N ARG A 124 -2.20 -15.73 8.00
CA ARG A 124 -1.68 -15.84 9.37
C ARG A 124 -2.34 -14.82 10.30
N LEU A 125 -2.38 -13.56 9.90
CA LEU A 125 -2.98 -12.47 10.68
C LEU A 125 -4.44 -12.76 11.03
N LEU A 126 -5.21 -13.24 10.05
CA LEU A 126 -6.61 -13.61 10.24
C LEU A 126 -6.79 -14.89 11.07
N GLY A 127 -5.84 -15.82 11.05
CA GLY A 127 -5.89 -17.06 11.84
C GLY A 127 -5.47 -16.90 13.30
N GLU A 128 -4.64 -15.91 13.62
CA GLU A 128 -4.20 -15.59 14.98
C GLU A 128 -5.17 -14.66 15.73
N SER A 129 -6.12 -14.07 15.02
CA SER A 129 -7.06 -13.12 15.60
C SER A 129 -8.31 -13.82 16.10
N ASP A 130 -8.84 -13.37 17.24
CA ASP A 130 -10.15 -13.80 17.70
C ASP A 130 -11.19 -13.45 16.62
N ASN A 131 -12.02 -14.44 16.28
CA ASN A 131 -13.05 -14.29 15.25
C ASN A 131 -14.00 -13.15 15.69
N PRO A 132 -14.24 -12.10 14.89
CA PRO A 132 -15.07 -10.99 15.30
C PRO A 132 -16.49 -11.50 15.58
N ALA A 133 -16.84 -11.57 16.87
CA ALA A 133 -18.04 -12.24 17.34
C ALA A 133 -19.33 -11.56 16.88
N GLU A 134 -19.27 -10.28 16.50
CA GLU A 134 -20.41 -9.45 16.12
C GLU A 134 -20.37 -8.97 14.66
N ALA A 135 -19.40 -9.42 13.85
CA ALA A 135 -19.38 -9.12 12.43
C ALA A 135 -20.66 -9.64 11.75
N SER A 136 -21.21 -8.88 10.80
CA SER A 136 -22.30 -9.39 9.96
C SER A 136 -21.86 -10.66 9.23
N ALA A 137 -22.80 -11.59 9.02
CA ALA A 137 -22.52 -12.85 8.31
C ALA A 137 -21.81 -12.66 6.95
N PRO A 138 -22.15 -11.63 6.12
CA PRO A 138 -21.40 -11.34 4.90
C PRO A 138 -19.94 -10.94 5.13
N LEU A 139 -19.66 -10.07 6.12
CA LEU A 139 -18.29 -9.63 6.42
C LEU A 139 -17.44 -10.78 6.97
N ALA A 140 -17.99 -11.56 7.90
CA ALA A 140 -17.32 -12.75 8.42
C ALA A 140 -16.99 -13.74 7.30
N SER A 141 -17.91 -13.95 6.35
CA SER A 141 -17.66 -14.80 5.18
C SER A 141 -16.57 -14.22 4.26
N ALA A 142 -16.52 -12.91 4.06
CA ALA A 142 -15.50 -12.27 3.26
C ALA A 142 -14.10 -12.43 3.88
N LEU A 143 -13.97 -12.20 5.20
CA LEU A 143 -12.71 -12.40 5.93
C LEU A 143 -12.24 -13.85 5.87
N GLU A 144 -13.14 -14.81 6.03
CA GLU A 144 -12.81 -16.23 5.94
C GLU A 144 -12.36 -16.64 4.52
N LYS A 145 -12.98 -16.06 3.48
CA LYS A 145 -12.52 -16.26 2.08
C LYS A 145 -11.14 -15.68 1.85
N ILE A 146 -10.85 -14.47 2.34
CA ILE A 146 -9.50 -13.88 2.28
C ILE A 146 -8.50 -14.83 2.95
N ARG A 147 -8.84 -15.41 4.10
CA ARG A 147 -7.96 -16.32 4.83
C ARG A 147 -7.65 -17.61 4.05
N THR A 148 -8.61 -18.14 3.28
CA THR A 148 -8.56 -19.52 2.74
C THR A 148 -8.34 -19.65 1.24
N GLN A 149 -8.51 -18.58 0.45
CA GLN A 149 -8.45 -18.63 -1.03
C GLN A 149 -7.07 -19.02 -1.61
N GLY A 150 -6.00 -18.98 -0.82
CA GLY A 150 -4.66 -19.43 -1.23
C GLY A 150 -3.86 -18.43 -2.08
N GLU A 151 -4.54 -17.46 -2.71
CA GLU A 151 -3.94 -16.29 -3.36
C GLU A 151 -4.64 -14.99 -2.94
N TRP A 152 -3.90 -13.88 -2.94
CA TRP A 152 -4.45 -12.58 -2.53
C TRP A 152 -5.46 -12.10 -3.55
N ASN A 153 -6.69 -11.91 -3.09
CA ASN A 153 -7.79 -11.40 -3.88
C ASN A 153 -8.19 -10.02 -3.39
N ALA A 154 -7.65 -8.99 -4.05
CA ALA A 154 -7.92 -7.61 -3.68
C ALA A 154 -9.42 -7.24 -3.83
N TYR A 155 -10.20 -7.94 -4.67
CA TYR A 155 -11.66 -7.73 -4.72
C TYR A 155 -12.33 -8.06 -3.38
N LEU A 156 -11.95 -9.17 -2.74
CA LEU A 156 -12.51 -9.56 -1.45
C LEU A 156 -12.14 -8.54 -0.37
N PHE A 157 -10.95 -7.96 -0.44
CA PHE A 157 -10.55 -6.94 0.52
C PHE A 157 -11.33 -5.63 0.32
N VAL A 158 -11.53 -5.20 -0.94
CA VAL A 158 -12.41 -4.07 -1.26
C VAL A 158 -13.84 -4.31 -0.76
N ASP A 159 -14.38 -5.52 -0.97
CA ASP A 159 -15.72 -5.89 -0.49
C ASP A 159 -15.81 -5.86 1.04
N ALA A 160 -14.81 -6.42 1.74
CA ALA A 160 -14.79 -6.44 3.20
C ALA A 160 -14.73 -5.03 3.80
N VAL A 161 -13.91 -4.13 3.24
CA VAL A 161 -13.86 -2.72 3.65
C VAL A 161 -15.19 -2.02 3.37
N SER A 162 -15.78 -2.23 2.19
CA SER A 162 -17.09 -1.65 1.84
C SER A 162 -18.19 -2.08 2.82
N MET A 163 -18.22 -3.36 3.20
CA MET A 163 -19.17 -3.88 4.20
C MET A 163 -18.97 -3.27 5.58
N GLN A 164 -17.71 -3.12 6.03
CA GLN A 164 -17.38 -2.48 7.31
C GLN A 164 -17.86 -1.01 7.34
N GLU A 165 -17.48 -0.23 6.33
CA GLU A 165 -17.76 1.21 6.26
C GLU A 165 -19.25 1.52 6.02
N SER A 166 -20.01 0.57 5.48
CA SER A 166 -21.47 0.67 5.33
C SER A 166 -22.25 0.29 6.60
N GLY A 167 -21.58 0.05 7.73
CA GLY A 167 -22.19 -0.31 9.02
C GLY A 167 -22.43 -1.81 9.23
N GLY A 168 -21.82 -2.67 8.42
CA GLY A 168 -21.94 -4.12 8.51
C GLY A 168 -20.90 -4.80 9.42
N GLY A 169 -20.08 -4.05 10.15
CA GLY A 169 -19.01 -4.60 10.99
C GLY A 169 -18.91 -3.95 12.36
N ASP A 170 -18.11 -4.58 13.22
CA ASP A 170 -17.84 -4.17 14.59
C ASP A 170 -16.43 -3.54 14.73
N GLU A 171 -16.07 -3.12 15.94
CA GLU A 171 -14.76 -2.51 16.19
C GLU A 171 -13.60 -3.53 16.04
N ALA A 172 -13.85 -4.82 16.29
CA ALA A 172 -12.85 -5.86 16.11
C ALA A 172 -12.52 -6.07 14.63
N SER A 173 -13.55 -6.09 13.78
CA SER A 173 -13.46 -6.17 12.33
C SER A 173 -12.79 -4.94 11.73
N LEU A 174 -13.12 -3.74 12.24
CA LEU A 174 -12.42 -2.51 11.85
C LEU A 174 -10.92 -2.62 12.10
N ARG A 175 -10.51 -2.96 13.33
CA ARG A 175 -9.09 -3.13 13.69
C ARG A 175 -8.39 -4.20 12.84
N LEU A 176 -9.09 -5.28 12.49
CA LEU A 176 -8.57 -6.32 11.61
C LEU A 176 -8.33 -5.82 10.19
N LEU A 177 -9.30 -5.10 9.62
CA LEU A 177 -9.19 -4.54 8.28
C LEU A 177 -8.11 -3.46 8.20
N GLU A 178 -7.97 -2.62 9.22
CA GLU A 178 -6.87 -1.64 9.30
C GLU A 178 -5.50 -2.33 9.36
N ARG A 179 -5.39 -3.46 10.09
CA ARG A 179 -4.17 -4.27 10.11
C ARG A 179 -3.89 -4.92 8.75
N LEU A 180 -4.90 -5.43 8.05
CA LEU A 180 -4.75 -5.95 6.70
C LEU A 180 -4.33 -4.85 5.72
N GLN A 181 -4.89 -3.65 5.83
CA GLN A 181 -4.50 -2.49 5.03
C GLN A 181 -3.04 -2.11 5.28
N GLN A 182 -2.63 -2.06 6.54
CA GLN A 182 -1.24 -1.79 6.90
C GLN A 182 -0.31 -2.87 6.34
N LEU A 183 -0.72 -4.14 6.38
CA LEU A 183 0.04 -5.25 5.82
C LEU A 183 0.17 -5.15 4.30
N GLU A 184 -0.92 -4.80 3.60
CA GLU A 184 -0.92 -4.56 2.15
C GLU A 184 0.10 -3.49 1.78
N TRP A 185 0.06 -2.35 2.49
CA TRP A 185 1.01 -1.27 2.31
C TRP A 185 2.46 -1.69 2.60
N GLN A 186 2.71 -2.44 3.68
CA GLN A 186 4.05 -2.94 4.02
C GLN A 186 4.62 -3.86 2.93
N ILE A 187 3.78 -4.66 2.27
CA ILE A 187 4.21 -5.53 1.17
C ILE A 187 4.51 -4.73 -0.08
N LEU A 188 3.66 -3.75 -0.41
CA LEU A 188 3.92 -2.79 -1.49
C LEU A 188 5.26 -2.06 -1.27
N MET A 189 5.50 -1.51 -0.07
CA MET A 189 6.76 -0.83 0.24
C MET A 189 7.97 -1.76 0.22
N ARG A 190 7.84 -3.01 0.70
CA ARG A 190 8.93 -3.99 0.60
C ARG A 190 9.27 -4.30 -0.85
N TYR A 191 8.28 -4.43 -1.72
CA TYR A 191 8.48 -4.64 -3.15
C TYR A 191 9.22 -3.46 -3.78
N LEU A 192 8.70 -2.24 -3.60
CA LEU A 192 9.28 -1.02 -4.16
C LEU A 192 10.71 -0.75 -3.64
N ASN A 193 10.94 -0.85 -2.32
CA ASN A 193 12.27 -0.67 -1.75
C ASN A 193 13.25 -1.79 -2.17
N GLY A 194 12.73 -2.99 -2.46
CA GLY A 194 13.52 -4.08 -3.02
C GLY A 194 14.07 -3.75 -4.41
N LEU A 195 13.24 -3.16 -5.27
CA LEU A 195 13.66 -2.72 -6.62
C LEU A 195 14.78 -1.67 -6.54
N LEU A 196 14.60 -0.64 -5.71
CA LEU A 196 15.63 0.41 -5.52
C LEU A 196 17.01 -0.16 -5.15
N ARG A 197 17.03 -1.14 -4.26
CA ARG A 197 18.27 -1.77 -3.79
C ARG A 197 18.93 -2.67 -4.83
N LEU A 198 18.16 -3.19 -5.78
CA LEU A 198 18.72 -3.99 -6.88
C LEU A 198 19.34 -3.08 -7.95
N ASP A 199 18.70 -1.95 -8.26
CA ASP A 199 19.22 -0.99 -9.23
C ASP A 199 20.52 -0.33 -8.74
N GLY A 200 20.59 0.04 -7.45
CA GLY A 200 21.80 0.61 -6.86
C GLY A 200 23.02 -0.34 -6.84
N ARG A 201 22.79 -1.67 -6.79
CA ARG A 201 23.89 -2.66 -6.86
C ARG A 201 24.51 -2.77 -8.25
N GLN A 202 23.73 -2.53 -9.31
CA GLN A 202 24.24 -2.61 -10.67
C GLN A 202 25.21 -1.47 -11.01
N GLU A 203 25.18 -0.35 -10.28
CA GLU A 203 26.14 0.76 -10.43
C GLU A 203 27.46 0.48 -9.69
N GLU A 204 27.41 -0.14 -8.50
CA GLU A 204 28.62 -0.50 -7.72
C GLU A 204 29.49 -1.54 -8.44
N GLU A 205 28.89 -2.56 -9.06
CA GLU A 205 29.64 -3.60 -9.79
C GLU A 205 30.30 -3.09 -11.10
N ARG A 206 29.79 -2.00 -11.71
CA ARG A 206 30.40 -1.41 -12.92
C ARG A 206 31.67 -0.59 -12.63
N HIS A 207 31.89 -0.20 -11.37
CA HIS A 207 33.07 0.57 -10.97
C HIS A 207 34.25 -0.30 -10.50
N GLU A 208 34.06 -1.60 -10.27
CA GLU A 208 35.13 -2.51 -9.82
C GLU A 208 35.84 -3.28 -10.95
N SER A 209 35.40 -3.18 -12.21
CA SER A 209 36.02 -3.91 -13.34
C SER A 209 37.03 -3.10 -14.17
N GLY A 210 37.59 -2.01 -13.62
CA GLY A 210 38.54 -1.13 -14.30
C GLY A 210 39.80 -0.86 -13.48
N GLY A 211 40.55 -1.92 -13.16
CA GLY A 211 41.88 -1.86 -12.53
C GLY A 211 42.93 -2.57 -13.36
#